data_AF-M8DLE7-F1
#
_entry.id   AF-M8DLE7-F1
#
_cell.length_a   1.000
_cell.length_b   1.000
_cell.length_c   1.000
_cell.angle_alpha   90.00
_cell.angle_beta   90.00
_cell.angle_gamma   90.00
#
_symmetry.space_group_name_H-M   'P 1'
#
loop_
_entity.id
_entity.type
_entity.pdbx_description
1 polymer ?
#
loop_
_entity_poly.entity_id
_entity_poly.type
_entity_poly.pdbx_seq_one_letter_code
_entity_poly.pdbx_strand_id
1 'polypeptide(L)'
;MKAYQGYLIDLDGTMYRGTERIEEACAFVHRLHEKGIPYLFVTNNSSRTPEQVAEKLRRFDIPATKDQVFTTSQATANYIYEKKPNASVYVIGEDGIRQALEEKGFTFANEDAEVVVMGIDRSINYEKLAIACLAVRNGAMFISTNGDIAIPTERGLLPGNGSLTSVVAVSTQTKPIFIGKPEKIIMEQALEVLGVPKEETLMVGDNYDTDIMAGMNAGMDTLLVHTGVTTKEMLQTYDRQPTYVVDSLKEWMERI
;
A
#
# COMPACT_ATOMS: atom_id res chain seq x y z
N MET A 1 -6.92 -26.57 -10.99
CA MET A 1 -6.48 -25.30 -10.36
C MET A 1 -7.18 -24.14 -11.05
N LYS A 2 -7.43 -23.05 -10.33
CA LYS A 2 -8.21 -21.89 -10.79
C LYS A 2 -7.35 -20.99 -11.68
N ALA A 3 -7.93 -20.49 -12.78
CA ALA A 3 -7.34 -19.40 -13.56
C ALA A 3 -7.90 -18.06 -13.04
N TYR A 4 -7.02 -17.10 -12.73
CA TYR A 4 -7.41 -15.79 -12.21
C TYR A 4 -7.60 -14.79 -13.35
N GLN A 5 -8.62 -13.95 -13.22
CA GLN A 5 -8.98 -12.90 -14.18
C GLN A 5 -8.46 -11.53 -13.76
N GLY A 6 -7.83 -11.41 -12.59
CA GLY A 6 -7.29 -10.15 -12.10
C GLY A 6 -6.11 -10.37 -11.16
N TYR A 7 -5.18 -9.41 -11.11
CA TYR A 7 -4.02 -9.47 -10.23
C TYR A 7 -3.85 -8.16 -9.45
N LEU A 8 -3.69 -8.26 -8.13
CA LEU A 8 -3.14 -7.20 -7.29
C LEU A 8 -1.69 -7.57 -6.98
N ILE A 9 -0.76 -6.65 -7.23
CA ILE A 9 0.68 -6.98 -7.27
C ILE A 9 1.44 -6.01 -6.37
N ASP A 10 2.17 -6.51 -5.37
CA ASP A 10 3.10 -5.67 -4.59
C ASP A 10 4.29 -5.17 -5.45
N LEU A 11 5.01 -4.17 -4.96
CA LEU A 11 6.15 -3.58 -5.66
C LEU A 11 7.52 -4.00 -5.12
N ASP A 12 7.85 -3.70 -3.86
CA ASP A 12 9.22 -3.80 -3.38
C ASP A 12 9.46 -5.15 -2.70
N GLY A 13 10.29 -5.97 -3.33
CA GLY A 13 10.46 -7.39 -3.05
C GLY A 13 9.77 -8.30 -4.07
N THR A 14 8.82 -7.76 -4.85
CA THR A 14 8.04 -8.52 -5.86
C THR A 14 8.35 -8.09 -7.30
N MET A 15 8.40 -6.79 -7.60
CA MET A 15 8.69 -6.23 -8.93
C MET A 15 10.14 -5.76 -9.06
N TYR A 16 10.72 -5.26 -7.98
CA TYR A 16 12.14 -4.88 -7.87
C TYR A 16 12.56 -5.06 -6.41
N ARG A 17 13.86 -5.00 -6.10
CA ARG A 17 14.36 -5.03 -4.71
C ARG A 17 15.25 -3.83 -4.46
N GLY A 18 14.72 -2.79 -3.79
CA GLY A 18 15.45 -1.55 -3.60
C GLY A 18 15.84 -0.88 -4.93
N THR A 19 17.11 -1.02 -5.33
CA THR A 19 17.67 -0.54 -6.60
C THR A 19 17.94 -1.66 -7.62
N GLU A 20 17.76 -2.92 -7.23
CA GLU A 20 18.00 -4.10 -8.06
C GLU A 20 16.73 -4.52 -8.81
N ARG A 21 16.91 -5.02 -10.04
CA ARG A 21 15.85 -5.58 -10.88
C ARG A 21 15.53 -7.00 -10.44
N ILE A 22 14.24 -7.36 -10.48
CA ILE A 22 13.80 -8.76 -10.48
C ILE A 22 13.56 -9.11 -11.95
N GLU A 23 14.41 -9.95 -12.52
CA GLU A 23 14.46 -10.19 -13.98
C GLU A 23 13.11 -10.68 -14.54
N GLU A 24 12.38 -11.47 -13.77
CA GLU A 24 11.15 -12.12 -14.20
C GLU A 24 9.92 -11.22 -14.06
N ALA A 25 10.02 -10.10 -13.34
CA ALA A 25 8.91 -9.16 -13.13
C ALA A 25 8.43 -8.54 -14.45
N CYS A 26 9.37 -8.13 -15.32
CA CYS A 26 9.05 -7.59 -16.64
C CYS A 26 8.30 -8.64 -17.49
N ALA A 27 8.81 -9.87 -17.54
CA ALA A 27 8.18 -10.96 -18.30
C ALA A 27 6.77 -11.29 -17.76
N PHE A 28 6.61 -11.30 -16.44
CA PHE A 28 5.32 -11.54 -15.79
C PHE A 28 4.27 -10.48 -16.19
N VAL A 29 4.63 -9.20 -16.14
CA VAL A 29 3.73 -8.10 -16.52
C VAL A 29 3.42 -8.12 -18.03
N HIS A 30 4.40 -8.39 -18.89
CA HIS A 30 4.16 -8.57 -20.32
C HIS A 30 3.18 -9.72 -20.58
N ARG A 31 3.32 -10.84 -19.87
CA ARG A 31 2.42 -11.98 -20.01
C ARG A 31 0.97 -11.64 -19.65
N LEU A 32 0.75 -10.90 -18.57
CA LEU A 32 -0.58 -10.40 -18.20
C LEU A 32 -1.16 -9.51 -19.29
N HIS A 33 -0.35 -8.60 -19.83
CA HIS A 33 -0.75 -7.70 -20.91
C HIS A 33 -1.11 -8.46 -22.20
N GLU A 34 -0.29 -9.42 -22.64
CA GLU A 34 -0.54 -10.26 -23.81
C GLU A 34 -1.85 -11.05 -23.71
N LYS A 35 -2.20 -11.48 -22.49
CA LYS A 35 -3.46 -12.21 -22.22
C LYS A 35 -4.65 -11.29 -21.97
N GLY A 36 -4.44 -9.97 -21.92
CA GLY A 36 -5.49 -9.00 -21.62
C GLY A 36 -6.04 -9.13 -20.19
N ILE A 37 -5.23 -9.67 -19.25
CA ILE A 37 -5.65 -9.84 -17.86
C ILE A 37 -5.39 -8.53 -17.11
N PRO A 38 -6.42 -7.89 -16.53
CA PRO A 38 -6.26 -6.66 -15.77
C PRO A 38 -5.41 -6.89 -14.51
N TYR A 39 -4.61 -5.87 -14.16
CA TYR A 39 -3.80 -5.88 -12.95
C TYR A 39 -3.61 -4.48 -12.39
N LEU A 40 -3.38 -4.41 -11.08
CA LEU A 40 -2.99 -3.20 -10.36
C LEU A 40 -1.76 -3.46 -9.50
N PHE A 41 -0.82 -2.53 -9.54
CA PHE A 41 0.27 -2.45 -8.59
C PHE A 41 -0.22 -1.79 -7.30
N VAL A 42 -0.11 -2.48 -6.16
CA VAL A 42 -0.64 -2.03 -4.87
C VAL A 42 0.50 -1.82 -3.87
N THR A 43 0.70 -0.59 -3.41
CA THR A 43 1.83 -0.22 -2.54
C THR A 43 1.43 0.56 -1.29
N ASN A 44 2.12 0.28 -0.17
CA ASN A 44 1.98 1.04 1.07
C ASN A 44 2.60 2.44 1.02
N ASN A 45 3.30 2.79 -0.06
CA ASN A 45 3.94 4.09 -0.19
C ASN A 45 2.91 5.23 -0.34
N SER A 46 2.86 6.11 0.66
CA SER A 46 2.02 7.32 0.66
C SER A 46 2.77 8.61 0.27
N SER A 47 4.04 8.48 -0.07
CA SER A 47 4.97 9.59 -0.28
C SER A 47 5.03 10.02 -1.76
N ARG A 48 4.85 9.06 -2.67
CA ARG A 48 4.91 9.27 -4.12
C ARG A 48 3.55 9.29 -4.76
N THR A 49 3.44 10.02 -5.86
CA THR A 49 2.26 10.02 -6.73
C THR A 49 2.21 8.74 -7.56
N PRO A 50 1.03 8.33 -8.07
CA PRO A 50 0.92 7.16 -8.95
C PRO A 50 1.82 7.25 -10.18
N GLU A 51 1.98 8.44 -10.77
CA GLU A 51 2.89 8.65 -11.91
C GLU A 51 4.36 8.46 -11.50
N GLN A 52 4.80 8.98 -10.35
CA GLN A 52 6.16 8.79 -9.87
C GLN A 52 6.50 7.31 -9.59
N VAL A 53 5.50 6.53 -9.17
CA VAL A 53 5.65 5.08 -8.99
C VAL A 53 5.71 4.38 -10.34
N ALA A 54 4.83 4.73 -11.29
CA ALA A 54 4.86 4.18 -12.64
C ALA A 54 6.18 4.51 -13.36
N GLU A 55 6.69 5.74 -13.24
CA GLU A 55 8.02 6.13 -13.72
C GLU A 55 9.13 5.27 -13.11
N LYS A 56 9.05 4.98 -11.79
CA LYS A 56 10.03 4.10 -11.14
C LYS A 56 9.98 2.71 -11.78
N LEU A 57 8.80 2.12 -11.92
CA LEU A 57 8.62 0.80 -12.55
C LEU A 57 9.21 0.75 -13.96
N ARG A 58 8.98 1.79 -14.78
CA ARG A 58 9.54 1.87 -16.13
C ARG A 58 11.07 1.93 -16.15
N ARG A 59 11.74 2.47 -15.12
CA ARG A 59 13.21 2.40 -15.00
C ARG A 59 13.74 0.99 -14.73
N PHE A 60 12.88 0.11 -14.22
CA PHE A 60 13.15 -1.33 -14.08
C PHE A 60 12.66 -2.13 -15.30
N ASP A 61 12.35 -1.46 -16.41
CA ASP A 61 11.80 -2.04 -17.65
C ASP A 61 10.43 -2.72 -17.46
N ILE A 62 9.69 -2.36 -16.40
CA ILE A 62 8.34 -2.87 -16.15
C ILE A 62 7.34 -1.90 -16.76
N PRO A 63 6.53 -2.32 -17.75
CA PRO A 63 5.54 -1.43 -18.36
C PRO A 63 4.43 -1.13 -17.35
N ALA A 64 4.30 0.16 -17.01
CA ALA A 64 3.32 0.64 -16.06
C ALA A 64 2.83 2.03 -16.46
N THR A 65 1.53 2.24 -16.32
CA THR A 65 0.86 3.54 -16.38
C THR A 65 0.42 3.97 -14.98
N LYS A 66 0.17 5.26 -14.76
CA LYS A 66 -0.34 5.75 -13.46
C LYS A 66 -1.67 5.10 -13.05
N ASP A 67 -2.52 4.74 -14.02
CA ASP A 67 -3.84 4.16 -13.76
C ASP A 67 -3.74 2.70 -13.30
N GLN A 68 -2.57 2.06 -13.51
CA GLN A 68 -2.24 0.73 -13.00
C GLN A 68 -1.58 0.78 -11.63
N VAL A 69 -1.40 1.95 -11.03
CA VAL A 69 -0.82 2.10 -9.70
C VAL A 69 -1.90 2.52 -8.71
N PHE A 70 -2.01 1.76 -7.63
CA PHE A 70 -2.89 2.04 -6.51
C PHE A 70 -2.08 2.16 -5.20
N THR A 71 -2.06 3.37 -4.66
CA THR A 71 -1.29 3.71 -3.46
C THR A 71 -2.19 3.79 -2.22
N THR A 72 -1.59 3.68 -1.04
CA THR A 72 -2.28 4.01 0.22
C THR A 72 -2.79 5.44 0.27
N SER A 73 -2.20 6.36 -0.49
CA SER A 73 -2.71 7.73 -0.62
C SER A 73 -4.09 7.78 -1.27
N GLN A 74 -4.27 7.08 -2.39
CA GLN A 74 -5.57 6.98 -3.07
C GLN A 74 -6.59 6.24 -2.20
N ALA A 75 -6.20 5.12 -1.58
CA ALA A 75 -7.06 4.37 -0.68
C ALA A 75 -7.51 5.23 0.52
N THR A 76 -6.60 6.04 1.08
CA THR A 76 -6.91 6.94 2.20
C THR A 76 -7.90 8.02 1.78
N ALA A 77 -7.66 8.68 0.65
CA ALA A 77 -8.57 9.71 0.14
C ALA A 77 -9.96 9.15 -0.19
N ASN A 78 -10.04 7.96 -0.80
CA ASN A 78 -11.31 7.28 -1.06
C ASN A 78 -12.05 6.94 0.23
N TYR A 79 -11.36 6.35 1.21
CA TYR A 79 -11.94 6.00 2.50
C TYR A 79 -12.53 7.22 3.21
N ILE A 80 -11.80 8.34 3.23
CA ILE A 80 -12.31 9.59 3.82
C ILE A 80 -13.54 10.06 3.03
N TYR A 81 -13.50 10.01 1.70
CA TYR A 81 -14.60 10.50 0.86
C TYR A 81 -15.90 9.72 1.08
N GLU A 82 -15.82 8.40 1.25
CA GLU A 82 -16.97 7.56 1.57
C GLU A 82 -17.57 7.86 2.95
N LYS A 83 -16.75 8.27 3.92
CA LYS A 83 -17.20 8.52 5.30
C LYS A 83 -17.60 9.97 5.55
N LYS A 84 -16.86 10.92 4.97
CA LYS A 84 -16.96 12.36 5.20
C LYS A 84 -16.51 13.14 3.94
N PRO A 85 -17.30 13.19 2.85
CA PRO A 85 -16.88 13.73 1.55
C PRO A 85 -16.50 15.22 1.55
N ASN A 86 -16.99 16.01 2.51
CA ASN A 86 -16.74 17.46 2.60
C ASN A 86 -15.87 17.85 3.80
N ALA A 87 -15.21 16.88 4.45
CA ALA A 87 -14.44 17.15 5.65
C ALA A 87 -13.23 18.05 5.36
N SER A 88 -12.89 18.89 6.32
CA SER A 88 -11.57 19.50 6.38
C SER A 88 -10.53 18.47 6.87
N VAL A 89 -9.33 18.53 6.30
CA VAL A 89 -8.27 17.55 6.57
C VAL A 89 -6.99 18.25 7.02
N TYR A 90 -6.33 17.70 8.04
CA TYR A 90 -4.95 18.02 8.37
C TYR A 90 -4.08 16.82 8.04
N VAL A 91 -3.04 17.03 7.21
CA VAL A 91 -2.16 15.96 6.75
C VAL A 91 -0.71 16.24 7.13
N ILE A 92 -0.09 15.25 7.77
CA ILE A 92 1.36 15.13 7.86
C ILE A 92 1.77 14.10 6.81
N GLY A 93 2.51 14.51 5.80
CA GLY A 93 2.88 13.64 4.68
C GLY A 93 3.50 14.39 3.50
N GLU A 94 4.20 13.64 2.66
CA GLU A 94 4.80 14.10 1.38
C GLU A 94 3.73 14.25 0.26
N ASP A 95 4.19 14.54 -0.96
CA ASP A 95 3.36 14.95 -2.10
C ASP A 95 2.27 13.94 -2.46
N GLY A 96 2.55 12.64 -2.38
CA GLY A 96 1.61 11.58 -2.77
C GLY A 96 0.26 11.67 -2.04
N ILE A 97 0.27 11.77 -0.71
CA ILE A 97 -0.97 11.87 0.08
C ILE A 97 -1.64 13.24 -0.06
N ARG A 98 -0.85 14.32 -0.18
CA ARG A 98 -1.39 15.67 -0.37
C ARG A 98 -2.16 15.77 -1.68
N GLN A 99 -1.56 15.34 -2.78
CA GLN A 99 -2.19 15.34 -4.09
C GLN A 99 -3.44 14.47 -4.11
N ALA A 100 -3.40 13.26 -3.53
CA ALA A 100 -4.58 12.39 -3.50
C ALA A 100 -5.77 13.02 -2.74
N LEU A 101 -5.51 13.76 -1.66
CA LEU A 101 -6.55 14.48 -0.93
C LEU A 101 -7.07 15.70 -1.73
N GLU A 102 -6.19 16.44 -2.39
CA GLU A 102 -6.55 17.58 -3.25
C GLU A 102 -7.41 17.14 -4.44
N GLU A 103 -7.02 16.07 -5.15
CA GLU A 103 -7.75 15.53 -6.28
C GLU A 103 -9.14 15.03 -5.90
N LYS A 104 -9.32 14.60 -4.65
CA LYS A 104 -10.62 14.20 -4.09
C LYS A 104 -11.48 15.39 -3.63
N GLY A 105 -10.92 16.60 -3.63
CA GLY A 105 -11.63 17.85 -3.32
C GLY A 105 -11.64 18.22 -1.83
N PHE A 106 -10.74 17.65 -1.02
CA PHE A 106 -10.66 18.01 0.40
C PHE A 106 -10.03 19.39 0.62
N THR A 107 -10.48 20.06 1.67
CA THR A 107 -9.91 21.34 2.11
C THR A 107 -8.92 21.12 3.24
N PHE A 108 -7.74 21.74 3.16
CA PHE A 108 -6.76 21.65 4.24
C PHE A 108 -7.08 22.61 5.37
N ALA A 109 -7.04 22.11 6.60
CA ALA A 109 -7.21 22.87 7.84
C ALA A 109 -6.06 22.54 8.82
N ASN A 110 -6.09 23.12 10.02
CA ASN A 110 -5.09 22.89 11.06
C ASN A 110 -5.73 22.14 12.25
N GLU A 111 -5.81 22.78 13.41
CA GLU A 111 -6.32 22.20 14.65
C GLU A 111 -7.84 21.97 14.64
N ASP A 112 -8.55 22.63 13.72
CA ASP A 112 -9.98 22.53 13.46
C ASP A 112 -10.33 21.50 12.36
N ALA A 113 -9.34 20.73 11.89
CA ALA A 113 -9.56 19.67 10.91
C ALA A 113 -10.51 18.58 11.45
N GLU A 114 -11.44 18.13 10.61
CA GLU A 114 -12.37 17.03 10.95
C GLU A 114 -11.75 15.63 10.77
N VAL A 115 -10.60 15.58 10.08
CA VAL A 115 -9.81 14.37 9.82
C VAL A 115 -8.32 14.70 9.91
N VAL A 116 -7.57 13.86 10.62
CA VAL A 116 -6.11 13.91 10.67
C VAL A 116 -5.54 12.69 9.95
N VAL A 117 -4.66 12.93 8.98
CA VAL A 117 -4.02 11.88 8.18
C VAL A 117 -2.52 11.85 8.43
N MET A 118 -2.00 10.69 8.81
CA MET A 118 -0.58 10.41 8.97
C MET A 118 -0.04 9.60 7.77
N GLY A 119 0.78 10.26 6.96
CA GLY A 119 1.67 9.66 5.99
C GLY A 119 3.14 9.89 6.37
N ILE A 120 4.04 9.23 5.64
CA ILE A 120 5.47 9.45 5.84
C ILE A 120 5.81 10.91 5.46
N ASP A 121 6.48 11.61 6.38
CA ASP A 121 6.96 12.98 6.20
C ASP A 121 8.39 13.07 6.73
N ARG A 122 9.37 13.09 5.82
CA ARG A 122 10.79 13.21 6.19
C ARG A 122 11.15 14.60 6.71
N SER A 123 10.27 15.57 6.54
CA SER A 123 10.38 16.94 7.06
C SER A 123 9.43 17.18 8.24
N ILE A 124 9.06 16.12 8.95
CA ILE A 124 8.22 16.23 10.15
C ILE A 124 8.96 17.02 11.24
N ASN A 125 8.19 17.82 11.99
CA ASN A 125 8.69 18.60 13.11
C ASN A 125 7.69 18.59 14.26
N TYR A 126 8.08 19.18 15.39
CA TYR A 126 7.24 19.21 16.59
C TYR A 126 5.90 19.92 16.35
N GLU A 127 5.91 21.07 15.66
CA GLU A 127 4.71 21.85 15.39
C GLU A 127 3.67 21.05 14.61
N LYS A 128 4.12 20.33 13.57
CA LYS A 128 3.23 19.46 12.78
C LYS A 128 2.53 18.42 13.67
N LEU A 129 3.29 17.78 14.55
CA LEU A 129 2.79 16.78 15.50
C LEU A 129 1.87 17.40 16.55
N ALA A 130 2.15 18.63 17.01
CA ALA A 130 1.32 19.35 17.97
C ALA A 130 -0.07 19.63 17.37
N ILE A 131 -0.14 20.16 16.15
CA ILE A 131 -1.40 20.40 15.43
C ILE A 131 -2.19 19.10 15.26
N ALA A 132 -1.54 18.00 14.85
CA ALA A 132 -2.19 16.70 14.76
C ALA A 132 -2.77 16.25 16.10
N CYS A 133 -2.02 16.39 17.20
CA CYS A 133 -2.49 16.01 18.52
C CYS A 133 -3.69 16.86 18.98
N LEU A 134 -3.68 18.16 18.69
CA LEU A 134 -4.78 19.07 19.04
C LEU A 134 -6.04 18.74 18.24
N ALA A 135 -5.93 18.57 16.92
CA ALA A 135 -7.05 18.17 16.07
C ALA A 135 -7.65 16.82 16.49
N VAL A 136 -6.82 15.81 16.78
CA VAL A 136 -7.32 14.52 17.29
C VAL A 136 -8.05 14.66 18.63
N ARG A 137 -7.54 15.46 19.57
CA ARG A 137 -8.23 15.74 20.85
C ARG A 137 -9.53 16.52 20.67
N ASN A 138 -9.62 17.34 19.63
CA ASN A 138 -10.85 18.04 19.23
C ASN A 138 -11.88 17.10 18.56
N GLY A 139 -11.56 15.82 18.39
CA GLY A 139 -12.49 14.81 17.85
C GLY A 139 -12.31 14.51 16.36
N ALA A 140 -11.21 14.94 15.75
CA ALA A 140 -10.89 14.59 14.37
C ALA A 140 -10.80 13.06 14.19
N MET A 141 -11.27 12.56 13.04
CA MET A 141 -11.05 11.17 12.66
C MET A 141 -9.54 10.95 12.43
N PHE A 142 -8.93 10.03 13.18
CA PHE A 142 -7.49 9.80 13.11
C PHE A 142 -7.16 8.62 12.19
N ILE A 143 -6.45 8.89 11.09
CA ILE A 143 -6.11 7.91 10.05
C ILE A 143 -4.59 7.87 9.85
N SER A 144 -4.08 6.67 9.58
CA SER A 144 -2.70 6.47 9.14
C SER A 144 -2.66 5.66 7.84
N THR A 145 -1.90 6.15 6.87
CA THR A 145 -1.82 5.56 5.52
C THR A 145 -1.28 4.13 5.54
N ASN A 146 -0.37 3.80 6.45
CA ASN A 146 0.14 2.44 6.70
C ASN A 146 0.75 2.33 8.11
N GLY A 147 0.91 1.08 8.59
CA GLY A 147 1.46 0.77 9.90
C GLY A 147 2.96 0.48 9.94
N ASP A 148 3.70 0.77 8.86
CA ASP A 148 5.09 0.33 8.71
C ASP A 148 5.99 0.96 9.79
N ILE A 149 6.63 0.12 10.61
CA ILE A 149 7.47 0.56 11.74
C ILE A 149 8.79 1.16 11.23
N ALA A 150 9.39 0.56 10.19
CA ALA A 150 10.67 1.00 9.67
C ALA A 150 10.69 0.99 8.13
N ILE A 151 11.53 1.86 7.56
CA ILE A 151 11.81 1.93 6.12
C ILE A 151 13.27 1.54 5.90
N PRO A 152 13.54 0.47 5.13
CA PRO A 152 14.89 0.10 4.75
C PRO A 152 15.55 1.17 3.87
N THR A 153 16.78 1.56 4.20
CA THR A 153 17.63 2.45 3.39
C THR A 153 19.08 1.99 3.44
N GLU A 154 19.94 2.55 2.58
CA GLU A 154 21.39 2.32 2.63
C GLU A 154 22.03 2.70 3.98
N ARG A 155 21.40 3.62 4.73
CA ARG A 155 21.84 4.04 6.06
C ARG A 155 21.38 3.09 7.17
N GLY A 156 20.57 2.08 6.84
CA GLY A 156 19.90 1.20 7.78
C GLY A 156 18.39 1.43 7.83
N LEU A 157 17.76 0.89 8.88
CA LEU A 157 16.32 0.99 9.13
C LEU A 157 15.99 2.37 9.71
N LEU A 158 15.31 3.20 8.93
CA LEU A 158 14.82 4.50 9.37
C LEU A 158 13.39 4.40 9.90
N PRO A 159 12.90 5.36 10.70
CA PRO A 159 11.51 5.37 11.16
C PRO A 159 10.51 5.35 10.00
N GLY A 160 9.56 4.43 10.04
CA GLY A 160 8.43 4.37 9.12
C GLY A 160 7.23 5.19 9.58
N ASN A 161 6.18 5.21 8.76
CA ASN A 161 4.98 5.98 9.06
C ASN A 161 4.26 5.50 10.33
N GLY A 162 4.26 4.19 10.61
CA GLY A 162 3.71 3.63 11.84
C GLY A 162 4.41 4.18 13.09
N SER A 163 5.75 4.31 13.06
CA SER A 163 6.51 4.94 14.14
C SER A 163 6.17 6.41 14.32
N LEU A 164 6.03 7.18 13.23
CA LEU A 164 5.62 8.59 13.33
C LEU A 164 4.19 8.73 13.86
N THR A 165 3.28 7.87 13.39
CA THR A 165 1.88 7.79 13.83
C THR A 165 1.80 7.50 15.33
N SER A 166 2.70 6.66 15.86
CA SER A 166 2.72 6.29 17.28
C SER A 166 2.87 7.49 18.22
N VAL A 167 3.58 8.55 17.80
CA VAL A 167 3.77 9.76 18.61
C VAL A 167 2.42 10.44 18.90
N VAL A 168 1.60 10.61 17.86
CA VAL A 168 0.25 11.17 17.99
C VAL A 168 -0.66 10.21 18.73
N ALA A 169 -0.62 8.91 18.39
CA ALA A 169 -1.47 7.90 19.02
C ALA A 169 -1.24 7.79 20.54
N VAL A 170 0.02 7.78 20.99
CA VAL A 170 0.37 7.71 22.41
C VAL A 170 0.01 9.02 23.13
N SER A 171 0.34 10.17 22.53
CA SER A 171 0.05 11.49 23.12
C SER A 171 -1.45 11.71 23.32
N THR A 172 -2.26 11.25 22.37
CA THR A 172 -3.72 11.45 22.37
C THR A 172 -4.51 10.27 22.95
N GLN A 173 -3.84 9.15 23.25
CA GLN A 173 -4.45 7.86 23.62
C GLN A 173 -5.50 7.36 22.60
N THR A 174 -5.40 7.81 21.35
CA THR A 174 -6.35 7.50 20.28
C THR A 174 -5.68 6.59 19.27
N LYS A 175 -6.31 5.45 18.97
CA LYS A 175 -5.81 4.54 17.94
C LYS A 175 -6.18 5.06 16.55
N PRO A 176 -5.23 5.10 15.60
CA PRO A 176 -5.54 5.46 14.22
C PRO A 176 -6.29 4.31 13.53
N ILE A 177 -7.02 4.66 12.48
CA ILE A 177 -7.47 3.71 11.46
C ILE A 177 -6.32 3.55 10.47
N PHE A 178 -5.78 2.33 10.35
CA PHE A 178 -4.78 2.02 9.33
C PHE A 178 -5.46 1.66 8.01
N ILE A 179 -4.91 2.15 6.89
CA ILE A 179 -5.50 1.95 5.56
C ILE A 179 -4.73 0.89 4.76
N GLY A 180 -3.39 0.99 4.75
CA GLY A 180 -2.51 0.11 3.99
C GLY A 180 -2.45 -1.32 4.49
N LYS A 181 -1.77 -2.17 3.74
CA LYS A 181 -1.54 -3.57 4.04
C LYS A 181 -0.93 -3.72 5.45
N PRO A 182 -1.37 -4.70 6.26
CA PRO A 182 -2.27 -5.83 5.96
C PRO A 182 -3.78 -5.56 6.09
N GLU A 183 -4.20 -4.29 6.18
CA GLU A 183 -5.61 -3.97 6.35
C GLU A 183 -6.41 -4.30 5.08
N LYS A 184 -7.64 -4.79 5.27
CA LYS A 184 -8.51 -5.15 4.15
C LYS A 184 -8.99 -3.94 3.34
N ILE A 185 -8.92 -2.73 3.91
CA ILE A 185 -9.44 -1.50 3.30
C ILE A 185 -8.76 -1.22 1.95
N ILE A 186 -7.42 -1.27 1.89
CA ILE A 186 -6.70 -1.06 0.63
C ILE A 186 -7.02 -2.12 -0.42
N MET A 187 -7.24 -3.38 0.00
CA MET A 187 -7.59 -4.47 -0.92
C MET A 187 -9.00 -4.30 -1.49
N GLU A 188 -9.99 -3.99 -0.63
CA GLU A 188 -11.38 -3.74 -1.04
C GLU A 188 -11.43 -2.58 -2.05
N GLN A 189 -10.70 -1.50 -1.79
CA GLN A 189 -10.61 -0.35 -2.70
C GLN A 189 -9.86 -0.68 -4.01
N ALA A 190 -8.79 -1.46 -3.95
CA ALA A 190 -8.06 -1.88 -5.15
C ALA A 190 -8.92 -2.78 -6.04
N LEU A 191 -9.74 -3.66 -5.46
CA LEU A 191 -10.67 -4.51 -6.20
C LEU A 191 -11.75 -3.69 -6.93
N GLU A 192 -12.27 -2.64 -6.30
CA GLU A 192 -13.22 -1.73 -6.96
C GLU A 192 -12.60 -1.04 -8.18
N VAL A 193 -11.34 -0.60 -8.08
CA VAL A 193 -10.61 0.01 -9.20
C VAL A 193 -10.28 -1.03 -10.29
N LEU A 194 -9.89 -2.24 -9.90
CA LEU A 194 -9.56 -3.33 -10.81
C LEU A 194 -10.80 -3.81 -11.60
N GLY A 195 -11.99 -3.74 -10.98
CA GLY A 195 -13.25 -4.16 -11.57
C GLY A 195 -13.43 -5.68 -11.69
N VAL A 196 -12.59 -6.47 -11.00
CA VAL A 196 -12.65 -7.93 -10.99
C VAL A 196 -13.05 -8.41 -9.59
N PRO A 197 -13.99 -9.37 -9.45
CA PRO A 197 -14.37 -9.92 -8.16
C PRO A 197 -13.18 -10.51 -7.41
N LYS A 198 -13.21 -10.43 -6.08
CA LYS A 198 -12.12 -10.94 -5.23
C LYS A 198 -11.87 -12.43 -5.40
N GLU A 199 -12.90 -13.20 -5.71
CA GLU A 199 -12.77 -14.63 -5.94
C GLU A 199 -11.92 -14.88 -7.19
N GLU A 200 -12.00 -14.03 -8.21
CA GLU A 200 -11.27 -14.16 -9.47
C GLU A 200 -9.96 -13.37 -9.50
N THR A 201 -9.60 -12.72 -8.39
CA THR A 201 -8.41 -11.89 -8.26
C THR A 201 -7.37 -12.53 -7.34
N LEU A 202 -6.11 -12.54 -7.76
CA LEU A 202 -4.98 -13.05 -6.97
C LEU A 202 -4.16 -11.89 -6.40
N MET A 203 -3.91 -11.91 -5.08
CA MET A 203 -2.93 -11.00 -4.46
C MET A 203 -1.53 -11.63 -4.52
N VAL A 204 -0.59 -10.95 -5.17
CA VAL A 204 0.80 -11.37 -5.35
C VAL A 204 1.72 -10.48 -4.52
N GLY A 205 2.57 -11.08 -3.70
CA GLY A 205 3.55 -10.33 -2.91
C GLY A 205 4.63 -11.23 -2.30
N ASP A 206 5.64 -10.61 -1.70
CA ASP A 206 6.78 -11.31 -1.07
C ASP A 206 6.78 -11.20 0.46
N ASN A 207 5.91 -10.36 1.02
CA ASN A 207 5.85 -10.13 2.45
C ASN A 207 4.57 -10.75 3.04
N TYR A 208 4.73 -11.78 3.86
CA TYR A 208 3.63 -12.48 4.48
C TYR A 208 2.80 -11.56 5.38
N ASP A 209 3.45 -10.80 6.25
CA ASP A 209 2.79 -9.99 7.28
C ASP A 209 2.00 -8.82 6.70
N THR A 210 2.29 -8.41 5.45
CA THR A 210 1.55 -7.36 4.74
C THR A 210 0.71 -7.92 3.59
N ASP A 211 1.32 -8.48 2.55
CA ASP A 211 0.66 -8.78 1.28
C ASP A 211 -0.26 -9.98 1.40
N ILE A 212 0.28 -11.07 1.96
CA ILE A 212 -0.45 -12.32 2.13
C ILE A 212 -1.56 -12.12 3.16
N MET A 213 -1.24 -11.49 4.29
CA MET A 213 -2.24 -11.16 5.30
C MET A 213 -3.32 -10.20 4.75
N ALA A 214 -2.98 -9.20 3.92
CA ALA A 214 -3.98 -8.34 3.28
C ALA A 214 -4.94 -9.14 2.40
N GLY A 215 -4.42 -10.00 1.51
CA GLY A 215 -5.25 -10.85 0.67
C GLY A 215 -6.12 -11.79 1.49
N MET A 216 -5.55 -12.45 2.51
CA MET A 216 -6.28 -13.33 3.42
C MET A 216 -7.38 -12.59 4.20
N ASN A 217 -7.12 -11.37 4.68
CA ASN A 217 -8.08 -10.56 5.42
C ASN A 217 -9.23 -10.06 4.52
N ALA A 218 -8.96 -9.85 3.23
CA ALA A 218 -9.97 -9.53 2.22
C ALA A 218 -10.73 -10.77 1.70
N GLY A 219 -10.27 -11.98 2.03
CA GLY A 219 -10.84 -13.23 1.53
C GLY A 219 -10.47 -13.53 0.08
N MET A 220 -9.29 -13.06 -0.36
CA MET A 220 -8.69 -13.32 -1.66
C MET A 220 -7.76 -14.53 -1.59
N ASP A 221 -7.53 -15.16 -2.75
CA ASP A 221 -6.40 -16.07 -2.89
C ASP A 221 -5.09 -15.28 -2.96
N THR A 222 -4.02 -15.90 -2.48
CA THR A 222 -2.70 -15.27 -2.33
C THR A 222 -1.60 -16.10 -2.97
N LEU A 223 -0.64 -15.42 -3.61
CA LEU A 223 0.58 -15.98 -4.15
C LEU A 223 1.78 -15.31 -3.46
N LEU A 224 2.49 -16.09 -2.65
CA LEU A 224 3.77 -15.66 -2.09
C LEU A 224 4.91 -15.98 -3.07
N VAL A 225 5.75 -14.98 -3.34
CA VAL A 225 7.00 -15.14 -4.09
C VAL A 225 8.21 -14.97 -3.16
N HIS A 226 9.18 -15.89 -3.21
CA HIS A 226 10.37 -15.84 -2.34
C HIS A 226 11.47 -14.87 -2.81
N THR A 227 11.08 -13.79 -3.50
CA THR A 227 12.00 -12.78 -4.05
C THR A 227 12.24 -11.60 -3.11
N GLY A 228 11.62 -11.57 -1.92
CA GLY A 228 11.76 -10.45 -0.99
C GLY A 228 11.82 -10.88 0.47
N VAL A 229 10.88 -10.40 1.29
CA VAL A 229 10.98 -10.41 2.75
C VAL A 229 10.80 -11.80 3.36
N THR A 230 9.79 -12.56 2.93
CA THR A 230 9.45 -13.84 3.56
C THR A 230 10.28 -14.98 2.98
N THR A 231 11.18 -15.55 3.79
CA THR A 231 11.94 -16.74 3.42
C THR A 231 11.12 -18.03 3.55
N LYS A 232 11.62 -19.13 2.97
CA LYS A 232 10.99 -20.45 3.08
C LYS A 232 10.92 -20.93 4.54
N GLU A 233 11.95 -20.65 5.31
CA GLU A 233 12.04 -21.03 6.73
C GLU A 233 11.05 -20.21 7.56
N MET A 234 10.93 -18.91 7.30
CA MET A 234 9.93 -18.06 7.95
C MET A 234 8.52 -18.57 7.66
N LEU A 235 8.23 -18.91 6.40
CA LEU A 235 6.92 -19.37 5.98
C LEU A 235 6.44 -20.61 6.78
N GLN A 236 7.35 -21.53 7.10
CA GLN A 236 7.04 -22.74 7.87
C GLN A 236 6.57 -22.44 9.31
N THR A 237 6.86 -21.24 9.83
CA THR A 237 6.47 -20.85 11.20
C THR A 237 5.05 -20.27 11.28
N TYR A 238 4.43 -19.95 10.15
CA TYR A 238 3.08 -19.40 10.12
C TYR A 238 2.01 -20.50 10.10
N ASP A 239 0.99 -20.36 10.95
CA ASP A 239 -0.12 -21.33 11.02
C ASP A 239 -1.00 -21.30 9.75
N ARG A 240 -1.21 -20.11 9.18
CA ARG A 240 -1.98 -19.92 7.95
C ARG A 240 -1.00 -19.85 6.79
N GLN A 241 -1.27 -20.60 5.74
CA GLN A 241 -0.40 -20.66 4.56
C GLN A 241 -1.07 -19.94 3.38
N PRO A 242 -0.31 -19.23 2.53
CA PRO A 242 -0.83 -18.63 1.30
C PRO A 242 -1.43 -19.70 0.39
N THR A 243 -2.32 -19.30 -0.52
CA THR A 243 -2.96 -20.24 -1.46
C THR A 243 -1.92 -20.90 -2.35
N TYR A 244 -0.91 -20.14 -2.78
CA TYR A 244 0.19 -20.60 -3.59
C TYR A 244 1.52 -20.02 -3.12
N VAL A 245 2.58 -20.75 -3.38
CA VAL A 245 3.97 -20.36 -3.10
C VAL A 245 4.80 -20.73 -4.32
N VAL A 246 5.67 -19.81 -4.74
CA VAL A 246 6.66 -20.03 -5.80
C VAL A 246 7.99 -19.39 -5.44
N ASP A 247 9.07 -19.92 -6.00
CA ASP A 247 10.40 -19.34 -5.77
C ASP A 247 10.61 -18.04 -6.58
N SER A 248 9.98 -17.97 -7.74
CA SER A 248 10.09 -16.87 -8.69
C SER A 248 8.77 -16.73 -9.47
N LEU A 249 8.47 -15.50 -9.92
CA LEU A 249 7.32 -15.21 -10.78
C LEU A 249 7.33 -16.06 -12.06
N LYS A 250 8.50 -16.54 -12.50
CA LYS A 250 8.64 -17.43 -13.66
C LYS A 250 7.87 -18.73 -13.53
N GLU A 251 7.83 -19.31 -12.33
CA GLU A 251 7.08 -20.55 -12.08
C GLU A 251 5.56 -20.33 -12.17
N TRP A 252 5.11 -19.11 -11.91
CA TRP A 252 3.71 -18.74 -12.06
C TRP A 252 3.32 -18.38 -13.49
N MET A 253 4.24 -17.83 -14.30
CA MET A 253 3.95 -17.42 -15.68
C MET A 253 3.38 -18.54 -16.55
N GLU A 254 3.76 -19.79 -16.32
CA GLU A 254 3.23 -20.97 -17.03
C GLU A 254 1.72 -21.19 -16.77
N ARG A 255 1.17 -20.55 -15.74
CA ARG A 255 -0.22 -20.67 -15.27
C ARG A 255 -1.12 -19.52 -15.72
N ILE A 256 -0.55 -18.55 -16.47
CA ILE A 256 -1.22 -17.38 -17.08
C ILE A 256 -1.52 -17.66 -18.56
#